data_AF-A0A3G1KG58-F1
#
_entry.id   AF-A0A3G1KG58-F1
#
_cell.length_a   1.000
_cell.length_b   1.000
_cell.length_c   1.000
_cell.angle_alpha   90.00
_cell.angle_beta   90.00
_cell.angle_gamma   90.00
#
_symmetry.space_group_name_H-M   'P 1'
#
loop_
_entity.id
_entity.type
_entity.pdbx_description
1 polymer ?
#
loop_
_entity_poly.entity_id
_entity_poly.type
_entity_poly.pdbx_seq_one_letter_code
_entity_poly.pdbx_strand_id
1 'polypeptide(L)' 'PRRYIIFSDFLMFWNNISSMGSLMTIMFIMMFMLMLMEMILFKRKIMFSIKTNNNEWKLNIPNLLHTNMEMNLMFKK' A
#
# COMPACT_ATOMS: atom_id res chain seq x y z
N PRO A 1 20.75 25.13 8.11
CA PRO A 1 21.58 24.74 6.95
C PRO A 1 21.60 23.20 6.84
N ARG A 2 21.72 22.61 5.64
CA ARG A 2 21.52 21.15 5.43
C ARG A 2 22.84 20.38 5.52
N ARG A 3 22.79 19.08 5.87
CA ARG A 3 23.94 18.15 5.98
C ARG A 3 24.93 18.47 7.10
N TYR A 4 24.42 18.79 8.29
CA TYR A 4 25.25 18.98 9.49
C TYR A 4 25.25 17.72 10.33
N ILE A 5 26.43 17.31 10.77
CA ILE A 5 26.62 16.21 11.71
C ILE A 5 26.35 16.70 13.13
N ILE A 6 26.72 17.95 13.44
CA ILE A 6 26.54 18.60 14.73
C ILE A 6 25.62 19.80 14.55
N PHE A 7 24.63 19.92 15.43
CA PHE A 7 23.67 21.01 15.47
C PHE A 7 23.74 21.71 16.82
N SER A 8 23.29 22.96 16.88
CA SER A 8 23.19 23.72 18.14
C SER A 8 22.18 23.08 19.08
N ASP A 9 22.39 23.24 20.39
CA ASP A 9 21.53 22.67 21.44
C ASP A 9 20.03 23.04 21.29
N PHE A 10 19.72 24.23 20.75
CA PHE A 10 18.34 24.66 20.49
C PHE A 10 17.56 23.72 19.54
N LEU A 11 18.25 22.97 18.67
CA LEU A 11 17.63 22.04 17.71
C LEU A 11 17.54 20.61 18.24
N MET A 12 18.07 20.33 19.43
CA MET A 12 18.16 18.97 19.97
C MET A 12 16.78 18.34 20.19
N PHE A 13 15.81 19.12 20.68
CA PHE A 13 14.45 18.63 20.91
C PHE A 13 13.80 18.10 19.62
N TRP A 14 13.81 18.89 18.55
CA TRP A 14 13.21 18.52 17.28
C TRP A 14 13.95 17.38 16.58
N ASN A 15 15.28 17.33 16.70
CA ASN A 15 16.07 16.23 16.15
C ASN A 15 15.80 14.91 16.87
N ASN A 16 15.60 14.93 18.19
CA ASN A 16 15.25 13.72 18.96
C ASN A 16 13.85 13.21 18.61
N ILE A 17 12.88 14.11 18.40
CA ILE A 17 11.54 13.71 17.91
C ILE A 17 11.65 13.12 16.50
N SER A 18 12.42 13.76 15.62
CA SER A 18 12.62 13.28 14.26
C SER A 18 13.29 11.91 14.21
N SER A 19 14.29 11.65 15.06
CA SER A 19 14.98 10.36 15.12
C SER A 19 14.05 9.27 15.67
N MET A 20 13.24 9.57 16.69
CA MET A 20 12.21 8.65 17.18
C MET A 20 11.20 8.31 16.09
N GLY A 21 10.77 9.29 15.29
CA GLY A 21 9.92 9.07 14.13
C GLY A 21 10.53 8.10 13.12
N SER A 22 11.84 8.24 12.83
CA SER A 22 12.53 7.32 11.92
C SER A 22 12.54 5.87 12.42
N LEU A 23 12.72 5.65 13.72
CA LEU A 23 12.64 4.31 14.33
C LEU A 23 11.24 3.71 14.18
N MET A 24 10.19 4.53 14.38
CA MET A 24 8.81 4.07 14.18
C MET A 24 8.55 3.68 12.72
N THR A 25 9.09 4.40 11.74
CA THR A 25 8.92 4.04 10.33
C THR A 25 9.58 2.70 9.98
N ILE A 26 10.74 2.39 10.57
CA ILE A 26 11.42 1.10 10.36
C ILE A 26 10.54 -0.03 10.92
N MET A 27 10.00 0.14 12.12
CA MET A 27 9.09 -0.83 12.71
C MET A 27 7.82 -1.04 11.86
N PHE A 28 7.26 0.03 11.31
CA PHE A 28 6.09 -0.06 10.42
C PHE A 28 6.40 -0.85 9.14
N ILE A 29 7.55 -0.62 8.52
CA ILE A 29 7.96 -1.36 7.31
C ILE A 29 8.11 -2.86 7.62
N MET A 30 8.72 -3.21 8.76
CA MET A 30 8.85 -4.61 9.17
C MET A 30 7.48 -5.27 9.37
N MET A 31 6.54 -4.58 10.03
CA MET A 31 5.18 -5.07 10.20
C MET A 31 4.45 -5.23 8.86
N PHE A 32 4.61 -4.28 7.95
CA PHE A 32 4.01 -4.34 6.61
C PHE A 32 4.50 -5.57 5.83
N MET A 33 5.80 -5.87 5.88
CA MET A 33 6.37 -7.05 5.22
C MET A 33 5.81 -8.36 5.81
N LEU A 34 5.65 -8.43 7.13
CA LEU A 34 5.05 -9.59 7.79
C LEU A 34 3.59 -9.79 7.39
N MET A 35 2.80 -8.71 7.28
CA MET A 35 1.41 -8.81 6.81
C MET A 35 1.32 -9.33 5.38
N LEU A 36 2.19 -8.88 4.47
CA LEU A 36 2.23 -9.40 3.10
C LEU A 36 2.53 -10.90 3.07
N MET A 37 3.53 -11.33 3.85
CA MET A 37 3.89 -12.75 3.96
C MET A 37 2.73 -13.58 4.50
N GLU A 38 2.03 -13.11 5.54
CA GLU A 38 0.87 -13.78 6.11
C GLU A 38 -0.23 -13.98 5.05
N MET A 39 -0.57 -12.94 4.29
CA MET A 39 -1.65 -13.01 3.30
C MET A 39 -1.38 -14.06 2.21
N ILE A 40 -0.12 -14.20 1.78
CA ILE A 40 0.28 -15.20 0.78
C ILE A 40 0.17 -16.63 1.34
N LEU A 41 0.55 -16.83 2.60
CA LEU A 41 0.52 -18.15 3.25
C LEU A 41 -0.90 -18.65 3.51
N PHE A 42 -1.77 -17.80 4.06
CA PHE A 42 -3.11 -18.22 4.50
C PHE A 42 -4.17 -18.26 3.39
N LYS A 43 -3.89 -17.68 2.20
CA LYS A 43 -4.75 -17.75 0.99
C LYS A 43 -6.25 -17.56 1.28
N ARG A 44 -6.60 -16.52 2.05
CA ARG A 44 -8.00 -16.23 2.43
C ARG A 44 -8.82 -15.86 1.19
N LYS A 45 -10.00 -16.47 1.01
CA LYS A 45 -10.91 -16.16 -0.10
C LYS A 45 -11.65 -14.83 0.16
N ILE A 46 -11.87 -14.06 -0.91
CA ILE A 46 -12.65 -12.82 -0.87
C ILE A 46 -14.14 -13.18 -0.91
N MET A 47 -14.92 -12.77 0.10
CA MET A 47 -16.36 -13.07 0.19
C MET A 47 -17.24 -12.06 -0.57
N PHE A 48 -16.83 -10.79 -0.60
CA PHE A 48 -17.59 -9.72 -1.25
C PHE A 48 -16.66 -8.83 -2.06
N SER A 49 -17.03 -8.56 -3.32
CA SER A 49 -16.34 -7.59 -4.17
C SER A 49 -16.97 -6.21 -4.04
N ILE A 50 -16.15 -5.19 -4.27
CA ILE A 50 -16.57 -3.79 -4.29
C ILE A 50 -17.46 -3.54 -5.52
N LYS A 51 -18.67 -3.03 -5.30
CA LYS A 51 -19.58 -2.58 -6.37
C LYS A 51 -19.11 -1.21 -6.87
N THR A 52 -18.17 -1.20 -7.80
CA THR A 52 -17.75 0.03 -8.51
C THR A 52 -18.04 -0.05 -9.99
N ASN A 53 -18.07 1.11 -10.64
CA ASN A 53 -18.32 1.18 -12.08
C ASN A 53 -17.07 0.87 -12.93
N ASN A 54 -15.91 0.68 -12.30
CA ASN A 54 -14.67 0.30 -12.97
C ASN A 54 -14.67 -1.18 -13.34
N ASN A 55 -14.16 -1.51 -14.52
CA ASN A 55 -14.24 -2.87 -15.04
C ASN A 55 -13.35 -3.86 -14.27
N GLU A 56 -12.25 -3.40 -13.69
CA GLU A 56 -11.30 -4.23 -12.94
C GLU A 56 -11.96 -4.96 -11.76
N TRP A 57 -12.88 -4.30 -11.06
CA TRP A 57 -13.57 -4.87 -9.89
C TRP A 57 -14.80 -5.72 -10.25
N LYS A 58 -15.18 -5.74 -11.54
CA LYS A 58 -16.27 -6.59 -12.07
C LYS A 58 -15.78 -7.95 -12.55
N LEU A 59 -14.47 -8.10 -12.78
CA LEU A 59 -13.86 -9.36 -13.22
C LEU A 59 -13.64 -10.34 -12.05
N ASN A 60 -13.31 -11.58 -12.39
CA ASN A 60 -12.98 -12.62 -11.41
C ASN A 60 -11.69 -12.29 -10.65
N ILE A 61 -11.56 -12.74 -9.40
CA ILE A 61 -10.36 -12.55 -8.60
C ILE A 61 -9.78 -13.93 -8.24
N PRO A 62 -8.65 -14.37 -8.83
CA PRO A 62 -7.84 -13.69 -9.85
C PRO A 62 -8.50 -13.69 -11.24
N ASN A 63 -8.06 -12.77 -12.09
CA ASN A 63 -8.52 -12.67 -13.47
C ASN A 63 -8.19 -13.96 -14.24
N LEU A 64 -9.10 -14.33 -15.15
CA LEU A 64 -8.85 -15.40 -16.11
C LEU A 64 -7.79 -14.97 -17.14
N LEU A 65 -7.19 -15.93 -17.86
CA LEU A 65 -6.19 -15.63 -18.90
C LEU A 65 -6.74 -14.74 -20.03
N HIS A 66 -7.99 -14.97 -20.44
CA HIS A 66 -8.68 -14.17 -21.45
C HIS A 66 -9.96 -13.59 -20.85
N THR A 67 -9.88 -12.36 -20.34
CA THR A 67 -11.03 -11.66 -19.72
C THR A 67 -11.86 -10.86 -20.71
N ASN A 68 -11.23 -10.24 -21.72
CA ASN A 68 -11.90 -9.36 -22.68
C ASN A 68 -12.10 -10.07 -24.03
N MET A 69 -12.86 -11.18 -24.04
CA MET A 69 -13.19 -11.85 -25.30
C MET A 69 -14.13 -11.01 -26.19
N GLU A 70 -14.94 -10.16 -25.56
CA GLU A 70 -15.83 -9.23 -26.25
C GLU A 70 -15.48 -7.78 -25.88
N MET A 71 -15.78 -6.86 -26.79
CA MET A 71 -15.55 -5.43 -26.55
C MET A 71 -16.66 -4.87 -25.67
N ASN A 72 -16.28 -4.16 -24.60
CA ASN A 72 -17.26 -3.47 -23.77
C ASN A 72 -18.02 -2.42 -24.58
N LEU A 73 -19.35 -2.52 -24.57
CA LEU A 73 -20.22 -1.54 -25.19
C LEU A 73 -20.19 -0.25 -24.38
N MET A 74 -19.56 0.79 -24.95
CA MET A 74 -19.70 2.15 -24.48
C MET A 74 -20.74 2.87 -25.33
N PHE A 75 -21.88 3.19 -24.73
CA PHE A 75 -22.83 4.11 -25.35
C PHE A 75 -22.21 5.51 -25.36
N LYS A 76 -21.88 6.02 -26.56
CA LYS A 76 -21.65 7.45 -26.73
C LYS A 76 -23.02 8.14 -26.70
N LYS A 77 -23.22 9.00 -25.71
CA LYS A 77 -24.29 10.00 -25.76
C LYS A 77 -23.92 11.09 -26.75
#